data_AF-A0A1Y5NXM6-F1
#
_entry.id   AF-A0A1Y5NXM6-F1
#
_cell.length_a   1.000
_cell.length_b   1.000
_cell.length_c   1.000
_cell.angle_alpha   90.00
_cell.angle_beta   90.00
_cell.angle_gamma   90.00
#
_symmetry.space_group_name_H-M   'P 1'
#
loop_
_entity.id
_entity.type
_entity.pdbx_description
1 polymer ?
#
loop_
_entity_poly.entity_id
_entity_poly.type
_entity_poly.pdbx_seq_one_letter_code
_entity_poly.pdbx_strand_id
1 'polypeptide(L)'
;MAGLDDILGMLPIDQIAAKLGVDPATATQAVQEGGGAILGGLQRNAATPEGASAIEAALGRHAGLGDSVDLDQVDTADGEKILGHVFGSQKDQVAQTLTSEPQTAGIEFGKLLPMLAPIVLGLLAKKKQGGGSTSQESSGGIGDLIGGLLGGGASGGGQKAGGIDLGGLLGGLFGGKS
;
A
#
# COMPACT_ATOMS: atom_id res chain seq x y z
N MET A 1 -1.12 2.48 -13.91
CA MET A 1 -0.96 2.38 -12.44
C MET A 1 -2.14 3.11 -11.86
N ALA A 2 -3.18 2.41 -11.39
CA ALA A 2 -4.41 3.07 -10.92
C ALA A 2 -4.50 3.05 -9.39
N GLY A 3 -4.10 1.94 -8.76
CA GLY A 3 -4.24 1.77 -7.31
C GLY A 3 -3.51 2.78 -6.43
N LEU A 4 -2.21 2.98 -6.67
CA LEU A 4 -1.38 3.89 -5.89
C LEU A 4 -1.69 5.35 -6.25
N ASP A 5 -1.73 5.69 -7.54
CA ASP A 5 -2.03 7.04 -8.00
C ASP A 5 -3.39 7.57 -7.52
N ASP A 6 -4.43 6.72 -7.45
CA ASP A 6 -5.73 7.10 -6.89
C ASP A 6 -5.65 7.43 -5.39
N ILE A 7 -4.81 6.70 -4.64
CA ILE A 7 -4.59 6.93 -3.19
C ILE A 7 -3.80 8.23 -2.99
N LEU A 8 -2.78 8.46 -3.79
CA LEU A 8 -1.94 9.64 -3.70
C LEU A 8 -2.66 10.90 -4.20
N GLY A 9 -3.58 10.75 -5.16
CA GLY A 9 -4.44 11.84 -5.65
C GLY A 9 -5.48 12.33 -4.63
N MET A 10 -5.76 11.56 -3.57
CA MET A 10 -6.62 11.98 -2.47
C MET A 10 -5.87 12.77 -1.38
N LEU A 11 -4.54 12.84 -1.45
CA LEU A 11 -3.73 13.54 -0.46
C LEU A 11 -3.70 15.05 -0.77
N PRO A 12 -3.79 15.92 0.25
CA PRO A 12 -3.64 17.36 0.08
C PRO A 12 -2.15 17.71 -0.12
N ILE A 13 -1.62 17.49 -1.32
CA ILE A 13 -0.20 17.68 -1.66
C ILE A 13 0.29 19.09 -1.32
N ASP A 14 -0.51 20.12 -1.60
CA ASP A 14 -0.15 21.51 -1.29
C ASP A 14 0.07 21.74 0.22
N GLN A 15 -0.73 21.09 1.07
CA GLN A 15 -0.59 21.18 2.51
C GLN A 15 0.65 20.41 3.00
N ILE A 16 0.93 19.24 2.41
CA ILE A 16 2.15 18.47 2.70
C ILE A 16 3.39 19.29 2.29
N ALA A 17 3.38 19.88 1.11
CA ALA A 17 4.44 20.74 0.60
C ALA A 17 4.70 21.93 1.54
N ALA A 18 3.63 22.61 2.00
CA ALA A 18 3.73 23.71 2.95
C ALA A 18 4.30 23.28 4.32
N LYS A 19 3.88 22.13 4.85
CA LYS A 19 4.40 21.59 6.12
C LYS A 19 5.88 21.19 6.02
N LEU A 20 6.31 20.71 4.85
CA LEU A 20 7.69 20.31 4.59
C LEU A 20 8.59 21.46 4.11
N GLY A 21 8.02 22.59 3.68
CA GLY A 21 8.77 23.73 3.17
C GLY A 21 9.38 23.51 1.79
N VAL A 22 8.74 22.67 0.96
CA VAL A 22 9.19 22.32 -0.40
C VAL A 22 8.12 22.67 -1.42
N ASP A 23 8.45 22.59 -2.71
CA ASP A 23 7.46 22.78 -3.76
C ASP A 23 6.53 21.55 -3.92
N PRO A 24 5.32 21.73 -4.48
CA PRO A 24 4.36 20.64 -4.65
C PRO A 24 4.87 19.48 -5.51
N ALA A 25 5.79 19.73 -6.45
CA ALA A 25 6.33 18.67 -7.29
C ALA A 25 7.27 17.77 -6.48
N THR A 26 8.18 18.33 -5.69
CA THR A 26 9.03 17.57 -4.77
C THR A 26 8.20 16.85 -3.71
N ALA A 27 7.17 17.49 -3.15
CA ALA A 27 6.26 16.85 -2.21
C ALA A 27 5.53 15.66 -2.84
N THR A 28 5.06 15.79 -4.09
CA THR A 28 4.42 14.69 -4.83
C THR A 28 5.37 13.51 -4.99
N GLN A 29 6.63 13.76 -5.38
CA GLN A 29 7.64 12.72 -5.52
C GLN A 29 7.91 12.01 -4.20
N ALA A 30 8.09 12.74 -3.10
CA ALA A 30 8.34 12.11 -1.80
C ALA A 30 7.13 11.36 -1.24
N VAL A 31 5.92 11.81 -1.55
CA VAL A 31 4.70 11.11 -1.22
C VAL A 31 4.58 9.80 -2.01
N GLN A 32 4.99 9.79 -3.28
CA GLN A 32 5.08 8.58 -4.11
C GLN A 32 6.13 7.59 -3.56
N GLU A 33 7.35 8.06 -3.29
CA GLU A 33 8.45 7.25 -2.77
C GLU A 33 8.15 6.71 -1.36
N GLY A 34 7.74 7.59 -0.45
CA GLY A 34 7.39 7.25 0.93
C GLY A 34 6.16 6.35 1.00
N GLY A 35 5.13 6.62 0.20
CA GLY A 35 3.95 5.76 0.07
C GLY A 35 4.31 4.38 -0.45
N GLY A 36 5.14 4.30 -1.51
CA GLY A 36 5.63 3.04 -2.06
C GLY A 36 6.45 2.23 -1.05
N ALA A 37 7.33 2.89 -0.30
CA ALA A 37 8.11 2.26 0.76
C ALA A 37 7.19 1.68 1.85
N ILE A 38 6.21 2.45 2.34
CA ILE A 38 5.25 2.02 3.36
C ILE A 38 4.44 0.81 2.86
N LEU A 39 3.94 0.86 1.63
CA LEU A 39 3.21 -0.27 1.02
C LEU A 39 4.09 -1.52 0.89
N GLY A 40 5.33 -1.37 0.45
CA GLY A 40 6.28 -2.49 0.34
C GLY A 40 6.62 -3.10 1.71
N GLY A 41 6.76 -2.27 2.74
CA GLY A 41 6.92 -2.73 4.12
C GLY A 41 5.68 -3.46 4.64
N LEU A 42 4.49 -2.91 4.39
CA LEU A 42 3.22 -3.53 4.78
C LEU A 42 3.03 -4.88 4.08
N GLN A 43 3.35 -4.98 2.79
CA GLN A 43 3.29 -6.23 2.03
C GLN A 43 4.21 -7.29 2.64
N ARG A 44 5.45 -6.92 3.00
CA ARG A 44 6.40 -7.84 3.66
C ARG A 44 5.90 -8.31 5.02
N ASN A 45 5.28 -7.44 5.81
CA ASN A 45 4.71 -7.82 7.11
C ASN A 45 3.47 -8.69 6.95
N ALA A 46 2.61 -8.35 6.00
CA ALA A 46 1.42 -9.10 5.65
C ALA A 46 1.71 -10.52 5.15
N ALA A 47 2.94 -10.80 4.69
CA ALA A 47 3.37 -12.15 4.32
C ALA A 47 3.49 -13.10 5.53
N THR A 48 3.49 -12.57 6.75
CA THR A 48 3.48 -13.35 7.99
C THR A 48 2.12 -13.29 8.68
N PRO A 49 1.65 -14.36 9.35
CA PRO A 49 0.38 -14.35 10.07
C PRO A 49 0.32 -13.28 11.17
N GLU A 50 1.42 -13.07 11.89
CA GLU A 50 1.52 -12.06 12.95
C GLU A 50 1.46 -10.63 12.39
N GLY A 51 2.23 -10.36 11.32
CA GLY A 51 2.22 -9.05 10.67
C GLY A 51 0.88 -8.74 10.00
N ALA A 52 0.25 -9.72 9.35
CA ALA A 52 -1.10 -9.56 8.82
C ALA A 52 -2.11 -9.19 9.92
N SER A 53 -2.09 -9.91 11.06
CA SER A 53 -2.98 -9.63 12.20
C SER A 53 -2.73 -8.23 12.80
N ALA A 54 -1.46 -7.81 12.89
CA ALA A 54 -1.09 -6.49 13.38
C ALA A 54 -1.58 -5.38 12.44
N ILE A 55 -1.43 -5.56 11.12
CA ILE A 55 -1.95 -4.64 10.11
C ILE A 55 -3.47 -4.58 10.18
N GLU A 56 -4.16 -5.72 10.34
CA GLU A 56 -5.62 -5.73 10.48
C GLU A 56 -6.11 -4.98 11.71
N ALA A 57 -5.42 -5.13 12.84
CA ALA A 57 -5.71 -4.37 14.05
C ALA A 57 -5.50 -2.86 13.83
N ALA A 58 -4.42 -2.49 13.12
CA ALA A 58 -4.16 -1.09 12.78
C ALA A 58 -5.24 -0.54 11.84
N LEU A 59 -5.61 -1.26 10.78
CA LEU A 59 -6.69 -0.86 9.86
C LEU A 59 -8.02 -0.64 10.58
N GLY A 60 -8.36 -1.48 11.56
CA GLY A 60 -9.56 -1.30 12.38
C GLY A 60 -9.52 -0.02 13.25
N ARG A 61 -8.34 0.37 13.74
CA ARG A 61 -8.15 1.60 14.54
C ARG A 61 -8.19 2.87 13.69
N HIS A 62 -7.79 2.79 12.43
CA HIS A 62 -7.73 3.93 11.51
C HIS A 62 -8.89 3.96 10.50
N ALA A 63 -9.90 3.10 10.67
CA ALA A 63 -11.12 3.12 9.88
C ALA A 63 -11.88 4.44 10.13
N GLY A 64 -11.86 5.35 9.15
CA GLY A 64 -12.52 6.66 9.23
C GLY A 64 -11.65 7.84 8.76
N LEU A 65 -10.33 7.68 8.69
CA LEU A 65 -9.40 8.71 8.20
C LEU A 65 -9.43 8.88 6.66
N GLY A 66 -10.18 8.05 5.94
CA GLY A 66 -10.18 8.03 4.47
C GLY A 66 -11.22 8.92 3.77
N ASP A 67 -12.11 9.62 4.50
CA ASP A 67 -13.12 10.50 3.89
C ASP A 67 -12.66 11.95 3.74
N SER A 68 -11.87 12.45 4.69
CA SER A 68 -11.13 13.70 4.56
C SER A 68 -9.78 13.52 5.21
N VAL A 69 -8.71 13.58 4.42
CA VAL A 69 -7.34 13.57 4.94
C VAL A 69 -7.07 14.93 5.57
N ASP A 70 -7.27 15.00 6.88
CA ASP A 70 -6.97 16.18 7.68
C ASP A 70 -5.59 16.01 8.31
N LEU A 71 -4.59 16.70 7.75
CA LEU A 71 -3.21 16.62 8.23
C LEU A 71 -3.04 17.11 9.67
N ASP A 72 -3.97 17.90 10.20
CA ASP A 72 -3.91 18.39 11.58
C ASP A 72 -4.53 17.39 12.57
N GLN A 73 -5.30 16.40 12.07
CA GLN A 73 -5.80 15.27 12.86
C GLN A 73 -4.89 14.03 12.79
N VAL A 74 -3.82 14.10 11.99
CA VAL A 74 -2.85 13.01 11.87
C VAL A 74 -2.00 12.92 13.13
N ASP A 75 -2.12 11.80 13.84
CA ASP A 75 -1.23 11.48 14.96
C ASP A 75 0.10 10.93 14.44
N THR A 76 1.12 11.80 14.41
CA THR A 76 2.48 11.41 14.00
C THR A 76 3.15 10.44 14.96
N ALA A 77 2.79 10.46 16.25
CA ALA A 77 3.34 9.53 17.23
C ALA A 77 2.76 8.12 17.04
N ASP A 78 1.51 8.04 16.60
CA ASP A 78 0.93 6.78 16.15
C ASP A 78 1.57 6.31 14.82
N GLY A 79 1.78 7.24 13.88
CA GLY A 79 2.55 6.97 12.67
C GLY A 79 3.94 6.37 12.91
N GLU A 80 4.68 6.86 13.90
CA GLU A 80 5.96 6.28 14.30
C GLU A 80 5.84 4.82 14.76
N LYS A 81 4.77 4.47 15.48
CA LYS A 81 4.51 3.08 15.91
C LYS A 81 4.17 2.20 14.72
N ILE A 82 3.33 2.69 13.81
CA ILE A 82 2.99 1.98 12.57
C ILE A 82 4.27 1.67 11.81
N LEU A 83 5.13 2.67 11.58
CA LEU A 83 6.41 2.47 10.90
C LEU A 83 7.34 1.50 11.65
N GLY A 84 7.32 1.52 12.98
CA GLY A 84 8.04 0.55 13.81
C GLY A 84 7.56 -0.89 13.59
N HIS A 85 6.25 -1.11 13.40
CA HIS A 85 5.72 -2.42 13.02
C HIS A 85 6.03 -2.78 11.56
N VAL A 86 5.91 -1.82 10.65
CA VAL A 86 6.07 -2.01 9.20
C VAL A 86 7.53 -2.22 8.78
N PHE A 87 8.46 -1.50 9.37
CA PHE A 87 9.87 -1.59 9.00
C PHE A 87 10.74 -2.24 10.08
N GLY A 88 10.24 -2.39 11.31
CA GLY A 88 11.02 -2.94 12.41
C GLY A 88 12.30 -2.13 12.64
N SER A 89 13.42 -2.83 12.74
CA SER A 89 14.76 -2.24 12.84
C SER A 89 15.22 -1.49 11.58
N GLN A 90 14.54 -1.65 10.44
CA GLN A 90 14.90 -0.98 9.19
C GLN A 90 14.25 0.41 9.05
N LYS A 91 13.40 0.84 10.00
CA LYS A 91 12.69 2.13 9.93
C LYS A 91 13.64 3.29 9.62
N ASP A 92 14.70 3.40 10.43
CA ASP A 92 15.68 4.49 10.32
C ASP A 92 16.50 4.37 9.03
N GLN A 93 16.82 3.15 8.60
CA GLN A 93 17.53 2.91 7.35
C GLN A 93 16.68 3.31 6.13
N VAL A 94 15.39 2.97 6.12
CA VAL A 94 14.45 3.37 5.05
C VAL A 94 14.33 4.89 5.01
N ALA A 95 14.11 5.54 6.17
CA ALA A 95 14.03 6.99 6.24
C ALA A 95 15.31 7.67 5.74
N GLN A 96 16.49 7.17 6.14
CA GLN A 96 17.78 7.70 5.70
C GLN A 96 18.01 7.50 4.20
N THR A 97 17.60 6.34 3.66
CA THR A 97 17.78 6.01 2.24
C THR A 97 16.96 6.97 1.37
N LEU A 98 15.69 7.17 1.71
CA LEU A 98 14.79 8.10 1.02
C LEU A 98 15.26 9.56 1.16
N THR A 99 15.72 9.98 2.36
CA THR A 99 16.28 11.33 2.58
C THR A 99 17.55 11.58 1.77
N SER A 100 18.27 10.52 1.40
CA SER A 100 19.48 10.62 0.58
C SER A 100 19.19 10.63 -0.93
N GLU A 101 17.92 10.47 -1.35
CA GLU A 101 17.58 10.46 -2.76
C GLU A 101 17.68 11.87 -3.37
N PRO A 102 18.35 12.02 -4.52
CA PRO A 102 18.54 13.33 -5.15
C PRO A 102 17.24 13.93 -5.69
N GLN A 103 16.21 13.10 -5.94
CA GLN A 103 14.92 13.54 -6.47
C GLN A 103 14.04 14.22 -5.41
N THR A 104 14.24 13.87 -4.14
CA THR A 104 13.50 14.38 -2.98
C THR A 104 14.43 15.12 -2.02
N ALA A 105 15.56 15.60 -2.54
CA ALA A 105 16.56 16.37 -1.81
C ALA A 105 15.91 17.58 -1.11
N GLY A 106 16.07 17.66 0.21
CA GLY A 106 15.46 18.68 1.06
C GLY A 106 14.22 18.21 1.84
N ILE A 107 13.76 16.98 1.62
CA ILE A 107 12.69 16.36 2.39
C ILE A 107 13.26 15.44 3.48
N GLU A 108 12.85 15.70 4.71
CA GLU A 108 13.16 14.85 5.85
C GLU A 108 12.14 13.70 5.95
N PHE A 109 12.47 12.54 5.39
CA PHE A 109 11.56 11.39 5.42
C PHE A 109 11.29 10.87 6.83
N GLY A 110 12.18 11.12 7.79
CA GLY A 110 11.94 10.87 9.21
C GLY A 110 10.74 11.64 9.78
N LYS A 111 10.34 12.76 9.15
CA LYS A 111 9.14 13.53 9.53
C LYS A 111 7.97 13.24 8.61
N LEU A 112 8.23 13.00 7.33
CA LEU A 112 7.19 12.70 6.35
C LEU A 112 6.57 11.32 6.56
N LEU A 113 7.37 10.26 6.75
CA LEU A 113 6.86 8.90 6.87
C LEU A 113 5.86 8.75 8.03
N PRO A 114 6.11 9.30 9.24
CA PRO A 114 5.14 9.21 10.33
C PRO A 114 3.83 9.95 10.05
N MET A 115 3.85 11.01 9.23
CA MET A 115 2.61 11.66 8.78
C MET A 115 1.88 10.79 7.74
N LEU A 116 2.61 10.17 6.81
CA LEU A 116 2.00 9.37 5.75
C LEU A 116 1.44 8.03 6.24
N ALA A 117 2.09 7.38 7.19
CA ALA A 117 1.73 6.05 7.67
C ALA A 117 0.25 5.89 8.10
N PRO A 118 -0.30 6.73 9.00
CA PRO A 118 -1.71 6.63 9.41
C PRO A 118 -2.68 6.99 8.28
N ILE A 119 -2.29 7.88 7.36
CA ILE A 119 -3.13 8.25 6.21
C ILE A 119 -3.24 7.07 5.24
N VAL A 120 -2.11 6.45 4.88
CA VAL A 120 -2.07 5.26 4.03
C VAL A 120 -2.90 4.13 4.63
N LEU A 121 -2.77 3.88 5.94
CA LEU A 121 -3.60 2.90 6.63
C LEU A 121 -5.09 3.27 6.60
N GLY A 122 -5.44 4.53 6.84
CA GLY A 122 -6.84 4.99 6.77
C GLY A 122 -7.47 4.79 5.39
N LEU A 123 -6.70 5.06 4.33
CA LEU A 123 -7.13 4.83 2.95
C LEU A 123 -7.24 3.34 2.62
N LEU A 124 -6.31 2.51 3.10
CA LEU A 124 -6.40 1.04 2.98
C LEU A 124 -7.60 0.49 3.75
N ALA A 125 -7.88 1.01 4.95
CA ALA A 125 -9.03 0.63 5.76
C ALA A 125 -10.33 1.01 5.05
N LYS A 126 -10.40 2.21 4.49
CA LYS A 126 -11.52 2.65 3.64
C LYS A 126 -11.64 1.78 2.40
N LYS A 127 -10.55 1.33 1.76
CA LYS A 127 -10.64 0.43 0.60
C LYS A 127 -11.16 -0.97 0.98
N LYS A 128 -10.72 -1.48 2.14
CA LYS A 128 -11.24 -2.73 2.74
C LYS A 128 -12.74 -2.60 3.08
N GLN A 129 -13.20 -1.44 3.55
CA GLN A 129 -14.57 -1.20 3.98
C GLN A 129 -15.52 -0.73 2.86
N GLY A 130 -15.03 0.11 1.95
CA GLY A 130 -15.76 0.79 0.87
C GLY A 130 -15.78 0.03 -0.45
N GLY A 131 -15.07 -1.10 -0.56
CA GLY A 131 -15.23 -2.10 -1.63
C GLY A 131 -16.53 -2.92 -1.51
N GLY A 132 -17.64 -2.29 -1.14
CA GLY A 132 -18.90 -2.96 -0.87
C GLY A 132 -19.65 -3.35 -2.14
N SER A 133 -19.51 -4.61 -2.58
CA SER A 133 -20.60 -5.48 -3.08
C SER A 133 -20.05 -6.80 -3.61
N THR A 134 -19.77 -7.74 -2.72
CA THR A 134 -20.35 -9.08 -2.72
C THR A 134 -19.95 -9.73 -1.42
N SER A 135 -20.96 -10.17 -0.67
CA SER A 135 -20.84 -11.21 0.33
C SER A 135 -20.09 -12.41 -0.26
N GLN A 136 -18.79 -12.44 -0.07
CA GLN A 136 -18.01 -13.65 -0.13
C GLN A 136 -16.77 -13.35 0.68
N GLU A 137 -16.80 -13.82 1.93
CA GLU A 137 -15.63 -14.38 2.62
C GLU A 137 -14.33 -14.04 1.88
N SER A 138 -13.79 -12.83 2.12
CA SER A 138 -12.48 -12.46 1.61
C SER A 138 -11.48 -13.33 2.36
N SER A 139 -11.35 -14.54 1.83
CA SER A 139 -10.36 -15.55 2.12
C SER A 139 -8.97 -15.12 1.59
N GLY A 140 -8.91 -14.00 0.84
CA GLY A 140 -7.67 -13.31 0.51
C GLY A 140 -7.25 -12.38 1.64
N GLY A 141 -6.07 -12.62 2.21
CA GLY A 141 -5.56 -11.87 3.34
C GLY A 141 -5.24 -10.41 3.00
N ILE A 142 -4.88 -9.62 4.02
CA ILE A 142 -4.42 -8.23 3.84
C ILE A 142 -3.26 -8.14 2.82
N GLY A 143 -2.42 -9.18 2.74
CA GLY A 143 -1.32 -9.29 1.78
C GLY A 143 -1.79 -9.38 0.33
N ASP A 144 -2.92 -10.05 0.05
CA ASP A 144 -3.50 -10.13 -1.28
C ASP A 144 -4.13 -8.81 -1.71
N LEU A 145 -4.72 -8.06 -0.76
CA LEU A 145 -5.23 -6.72 -1.01
C LEU A 145 -4.10 -5.74 -1.35
N ILE A 146 -3.02 -5.74 -0.56
CA ILE A 146 -1.85 -4.88 -0.80
C ILE A 146 -1.12 -5.31 -2.08
N GLY A 147 -0.97 -6.62 -2.29
CA GLY A 147 -0.38 -7.18 -3.51
C GLY A 147 -1.21 -6.88 -4.75
N GLY A 148 -2.55 -6.92 -4.65
CA GLY A 148 -3.47 -6.50 -5.69
C GLY A 148 -3.44 -4.99 -5.94
N LEU A 149 -3.11 -4.17 -4.94
CA LEU A 149 -2.93 -2.73 -5.12
C LEU A 149 -1.60 -2.40 -5.81
N LEU A 150 -0.52 -3.08 -5.43
CA LEU A 150 0.83 -2.87 -5.94
C LEU A 150 1.06 -3.53 -7.32
N GLY A 151 0.43 -4.68 -7.54
CA GLY A 151 0.55 -5.48 -8.77
C GLY A 151 -0.69 -5.42 -9.68
N GLY A 152 -1.81 -4.87 -9.24
CA GLY A 152 -3.08 -4.88 -9.97
C GLY A 152 -3.21 -3.79 -11.01
N GLY A 153 -2.43 -3.94 -12.07
CA GLY A 153 -2.79 -3.53 -13.43
C GLY A 153 -3.44 -4.66 -14.23
N ALA A 154 -4.14 -5.60 -13.58
CA ALA A 154 -4.79 -6.73 -14.24
C ALA A 154 -6.07 -7.17 -13.51
N SER A 155 -7.10 -6.33 -13.52
CA SER A 155 -8.46 -6.85 -13.60
C SER A 155 -9.34 -5.88 -14.37
N GLY A 156 -9.75 -6.33 -15.55
CA GLY A 156 -10.58 -5.59 -16.49
C GLY A 156 -11.17 -6.50 -17.56
N GLY A 157 -12.05 -7.41 -17.14
CA GLY A 157 -13.17 -7.90 -17.97
C GLY A 157 -12.93 -9.11 -18.88
N GLY A 158 -13.61 -10.22 -18.60
CA GLY A 158 -13.62 -11.38 -19.52
C GLY A 158 -14.33 -12.62 -18.98
N GLN A 159 -15.64 -12.49 -18.74
CA GLN A 159 -16.68 -13.52 -18.82
C GLN A 159 -16.26 -14.93 -19.33
N LYS A 160 -16.65 -15.96 -18.58
CA LYS A 160 -17.04 -17.32 -19.03
C LYS A 160 -16.31 -17.91 -20.25
N ALA A 161 -15.58 -19.00 -20.05
CA ALA A 161 -15.88 -20.33 -20.62
C ALA A 161 -14.60 -21.18 -20.76
N GLY A 162 -14.72 -22.45 -20.39
CA GLY A 162 -13.89 -23.52 -20.93
C GLY A 162 -12.53 -23.64 -20.27
N GLY A 163 -12.44 -24.60 -19.33
CA GLY A 163 -11.18 -25.19 -18.97
C GLY A 163 -10.43 -25.63 -20.22
N ILE A 164 -9.23 -25.08 -20.39
CA ILE A 164 -8.17 -25.70 -21.17
C ILE A 164 -7.03 -25.85 -20.18
N ASP A 165 -7.03 -27.02 -19.56
CA ASP A 165 -6.01 -27.48 -18.64
C ASP A 165 -4.72 -27.71 -19.44
N LEU A 166 -3.85 -26.68 -19.46
CA LEU A 166 -2.56 -26.73 -20.14
C LEU A 166 -1.59 -27.72 -19.47
N GLY A 167 -1.94 -28.27 -18.30
CA GLY A 167 -1.26 -29.42 -17.68
C GLY A 167 -1.65 -30.77 -18.30
N GLY A 168 -2.84 -30.87 -18.90
CA GLY A 168 -3.34 -32.10 -19.54
C GLY A 168 -2.93 -32.29 -21.00
N LEU A 169 -2.67 -31.21 -21.75
CA LEU A 169 -2.37 -31.29 -23.19
C LEU A 169 -0.93 -31.69 -23.52
N LEU A 170 0.02 -31.55 -22.60
CA LEU A 170 1.41 -32.02 -22.79
C LEU A 170 1.61 -33.52 -22.48
N GLY A 171 0.69 -34.14 -21.74
CA GLY A 171 0.75 -35.58 -21.43
C GLY A 171 0.13 -36.50 -22.49
N GLY A 172 -0.71 -35.96 -23.39
CA GLY A 172 -1.52 -36.75 -24.33
C GLY A 172 -0.93 -36.96 -25.73
N LEU A 173 0.15 -36.28 -26.11
CA LEU A 173 0.67 -36.32 -27.49
C LEU A 173 1.87 -37.28 -27.69
N PHE A 174 2.48 -37.80 -26.62
CA PHE A 174 3.67 -38.65 -26.74
C PHE A 174 3.40 -40.16 -26.54
N GLY A 175 2.16 -40.55 -26.25
CA GLY A 175 1.77 -41.95 -26.02
C GLY A 175 0.97 -42.54 -27.18
N GLY A 176 1.54 -42.61 -28.38
CA GLY A 176 0.77 -43.04 -29.54
C GLY A 176 1.59 -43.36 -30.80
N LYS A 177 2.54 -44.29 -30.71
CA LYS A 177 2.90 -45.13 -31.87
C LYS A 177 3.76 -46.34 -31.46
N SER A 178 3.24 -47.51 -31.86
CA SER A 178 3.88 -48.84 -31.96
C SER A 178 3.81 -49.73 -30.73
#